data_AF-A0A1X7R1L3-F1
#
_entry.id   AF-A0A1X7R1L3-F1
#
_cell.length_a   1.000
_cell.length_b   1.000
_cell.length_c   1.000
_cell.angle_alpha   90.00
_cell.angle_beta   90.00
_cell.angle_gamma   90.00
#
_symmetry.space_group_name_H-M   'P 1'
#
loop_
_entity.id
_entity.type
_entity.pdbx_description
1 polymer ?
#
loop_
_entity_poly.entity_id
_entity_poly.type
_entity_poly.pdbx_seq_one_letter_code
_entity_poly.pdbx_strand_id
1 'polypeptide(L)'
;MFGKFRSLLSWDKRTVVQRYTQDLSQITGEIHVLEKNLQQGQITINRIQSQLTTYGLMVSGVVMAYVYMERIFPYWSVPVCLTMTFISCIIMLLSLKWLFSLMYGKYQTYQNKKLNKLKAIHQKKLNELKKETNFHETNSIIQRFSSGEDQSEDAMILVDDELKEKYSELQNLKNELESLKQKENQTGLNKDEKDVWFDKVIGVLAGGNNLDNLPKPIVCPNCKKYSGAYRIIGKPLLFICPYCQYKIGENTDLVQPSEQQNDTKKESLIENQPIEK
;
A
#
# COMPACT_ATOMS: atom_id res chain seq x y z
N MET A 1 -33.79 -16.97 25.69
CA MET A 1 -33.86 -15.50 25.86
C MET A 1 -34.42 -14.87 24.59
N PHE A 2 -35.72 -15.01 24.36
CA PHE A 2 -36.47 -14.39 23.28
C PHE A 2 -37.30 -13.28 23.90
N GLY A 3 -36.98 -12.02 23.64
CA GLY A 3 -37.69 -10.90 24.25
C GLY A 3 -37.23 -9.55 23.73
N LYS A 4 -37.41 -9.28 22.43
CA LYS A 4 -37.19 -7.93 21.87
C LYS A 4 -37.81 -7.66 20.49
N PHE A 5 -38.96 -8.27 20.17
CA PHE A 5 -39.65 -8.07 18.87
C PHE A 5 -40.96 -7.27 18.95
N ARG A 6 -41.22 -6.54 20.05
CA ARG A 6 -42.54 -5.92 20.32
C ARG A 6 -42.63 -4.41 20.07
N SER A 7 -41.77 -3.81 19.24
CA SER A 7 -41.86 -2.37 18.90
C SER A 7 -42.01 -2.06 17.40
N LEU A 8 -42.26 -3.07 16.56
CA LEU A 8 -42.50 -2.89 15.12
C LEU A 8 -43.98 -2.57 14.84
N LEU A 9 -44.49 -1.40 15.27
CA LEU A 9 -45.69 -0.82 14.63
C LEU A 9 -46.00 0.65 15.01
N SER A 10 -45.01 1.47 15.37
CA SER A 10 -45.25 2.92 15.38
C SER A 10 -45.05 3.45 13.95
N TRP A 11 -46.14 3.83 13.28
CA TRP A 11 -46.11 4.49 11.97
C TRP A 11 -45.36 5.81 12.09
N ASP A 12 -44.15 5.81 11.55
CA ASP A 12 -43.16 6.85 11.69
C ASP A 12 -43.29 7.85 10.53
N LYS A 13 -43.61 9.10 10.84
CA LYS A 13 -43.81 10.20 9.88
C LYS A 13 -42.49 10.77 9.34
N ARG A 14 -41.46 9.94 9.16
CA ARG A 14 -40.15 10.38 8.63
C ARG A 14 -40.14 10.37 7.11
N THR A 15 -39.47 11.35 6.51
CA THR A 15 -39.29 11.41 5.05
C THR A 15 -38.55 10.15 4.58
N VAL A 16 -38.86 9.68 3.37
CA VAL A 16 -38.27 8.46 2.78
C VAL A 16 -36.75 8.48 2.91
N VAL A 17 -36.13 9.60 2.56
CA VAL A 17 -34.68 9.83 2.66
C VAL A 17 -34.19 9.62 4.10
N GLN A 18 -34.86 10.17 5.10
CA GLN A 18 -34.45 10.06 6.50
C GLN A 18 -34.49 8.61 7.02
N ARG A 19 -35.49 7.82 6.60
CA ARG A 19 -35.57 6.38 6.91
C ARG A 19 -34.39 5.61 6.29
N TYR A 20 -34.12 5.80 5.00
CA TYR A 20 -32.98 5.13 4.34
C TYR A 20 -31.64 5.56 4.93
N THR A 21 -31.49 6.84 5.29
CA THR A 21 -30.25 7.35 5.90
C THR A 21 -30.01 6.68 7.26
N GLN A 22 -31.05 6.54 8.08
CA GLN A 22 -30.97 5.82 9.34
C GLN A 22 -30.61 4.34 9.12
N ASP A 23 -31.31 3.66 8.21
CA ASP A 23 -31.05 2.25 7.90
C ASP A 23 -29.62 2.01 7.38
N LEU A 24 -29.12 2.87 6.49
CA LEU A 24 -27.76 2.80 5.96
C LEU A 24 -26.71 3.06 7.04
N SER A 25 -26.96 4.02 7.94
CA SER A 25 -26.07 4.30 9.08
C SER A 25 -26.00 3.11 10.04
N GLN A 26 -27.13 2.45 10.30
CA GLN A 26 -27.19 1.26 11.14
C GLN A 26 -26.42 0.09 10.50
N ILE A 27 -26.67 -0.19 9.22
CA ILE A 27 -25.98 -1.27 8.51
C ILE A 27 -24.47 -1.01 8.44
N THR A 28 -24.07 0.23 8.17
CA THR A 28 -22.65 0.63 8.16
C THR A 28 -22.01 0.46 9.54
N GLY A 29 -22.72 0.82 10.61
CA GLY A 29 -22.29 0.58 11.98
C GLY A 29 -22.08 -0.91 12.27
N GLU A 30 -23.03 -1.77 11.88
CA GLU A 30 -22.91 -3.22 12.02
C GLU A 30 -21.74 -3.80 11.22
N ILE A 31 -21.51 -3.31 10.00
CA ILE A 31 -20.35 -3.71 9.17
C ILE A 31 -19.05 -3.36 9.89
N HIS A 32 -18.90 -2.14 10.38
CA HIS A 32 -17.68 -1.71 11.06
C HIS A 32 -17.40 -2.48 12.34
N VAL A 33 -18.43 -2.78 13.15
CA VAL A 33 -18.29 -3.62 14.33
C VAL A 33 -17.83 -5.02 13.94
N LEU A 34 -18.42 -5.61 12.88
CA LEU A 34 -18.03 -6.94 12.42
C LEU A 34 -16.59 -6.97 11.88
N GLU A 35 -16.20 -5.97 11.09
CA GLU A 35 -14.84 -5.83 10.54
C GLU A 35 -13.81 -5.67 11.67
N LYS A 36 -14.10 -4.83 12.66
CA LYS A 36 -13.25 -4.66 13.84
C LYS A 36 -13.11 -5.95 14.63
N ASN A 37 -14.21 -6.68 14.85
CA ASN A 37 -14.17 -7.97 15.56
C ASN A 37 -13.35 -9.02 14.80
N LEU A 38 -13.44 -9.05 13.46
CA LEU A 38 -12.62 -9.92 12.62
C LEU A 38 -11.13 -9.58 12.72
N GLN A 39 -10.78 -8.29 12.64
CA GLN A 39 -9.39 -7.84 12.78
C GLN A 39 -8.82 -8.15 14.18
N GLN A 40 -9.57 -7.87 15.24
CA GLN A 40 -9.18 -8.19 16.61
C GLN A 40 -9.06 -9.70 16.83
N GLY A 41 -9.95 -10.49 16.23
CA GLY A 41 -9.88 -11.95 16.23
C GLY A 41 -8.56 -12.45 15.63
N GLN A 42 -8.15 -11.92 14.48
CA GLN A 42 -6.90 -12.30 13.84
C GLN A 42 -5.66 -12.01 14.71
N ILE A 43 -5.60 -10.83 15.34
CA ILE A 43 -4.49 -10.45 16.22
C ILE A 43 -4.45 -11.37 17.45
N THR A 44 -5.61 -11.63 18.06
CA THR A 44 -5.72 -12.49 19.24
C THR A 44 -5.27 -13.91 18.93
N ILE A 45 -5.61 -14.42 17.74
CA ILE A 45 -5.24 -15.77 17.33
C ILE A 45 -3.76 -15.89 17.04
N ASN A 46 -3.16 -14.92 16.36
CA ASN A 46 -1.71 -14.92 16.16
C ASN A 46 -0.97 -14.91 17.51
N ARG A 47 -1.48 -14.16 18.49
CA ARG A 47 -0.95 -14.15 19.86
C ARG A 47 -1.12 -15.50 20.56
N ILE A 48 -2.31 -16.10 20.53
CA ILE A 48 -2.57 -17.42 21.12
C ILE A 48 -1.72 -18.49 20.45
N GLN A 49 -1.57 -18.46 19.12
CA GLN A 49 -0.77 -19.42 18.38
C GLN A 49 0.70 -19.33 18.75
N SER A 50 1.23 -18.11 18.90
CA SER A 50 2.60 -17.88 19.39
C SER A 50 2.76 -18.41 20.81
N GLN A 51 1.84 -18.09 21.72
CA GLN A 51 1.85 -18.59 23.09
C GLN A 51 1.79 -20.13 23.13
N LEU A 52 0.91 -20.75 22.34
CA LEU A 52 0.78 -22.21 22.27
C LEU A 52 2.08 -22.86 21.80
N THR A 53 2.79 -22.27 20.83
CA THR A 53 4.10 -22.78 20.41
C THR A 53 5.16 -22.64 21.49
N THR A 54 5.19 -21.53 22.23
CA THR A 54 6.14 -21.31 23.33
C THR A 54 5.89 -22.27 24.49
N TYR A 55 4.64 -22.41 24.94
CA TYR A 55 4.28 -23.35 26.00
C TYR A 55 4.44 -24.82 25.56
N GLY A 56 4.10 -25.15 24.31
CA GLY A 56 4.31 -26.48 23.76
C GLY A 56 5.78 -26.90 23.76
N LEU A 57 6.69 -25.99 23.38
CA LEU A 57 8.13 -26.22 23.46
C LEU A 57 8.60 -26.42 24.90
N MET A 58 8.15 -25.59 25.85
CA MET A 58 8.51 -25.72 27.27
C MET A 58 8.09 -27.08 27.83
N VAL A 59 6.84 -27.50 27.60
CA VAL A 59 6.33 -28.80 28.05
C VAL A 59 7.10 -29.94 27.41
N SER A 60 7.40 -29.87 26.11
CA SER A 60 8.21 -30.89 25.43
C SER A 60 9.62 -31.01 26.03
N GLY A 61 10.22 -29.89 26.44
CA GLY A 61 11.51 -29.87 27.12
C GLY A 61 11.46 -30.54 28.51
N VAL A 62 10.41 -30.28 29.28
CA VAL A 62 10.19 -30.94 30.59
C VAL A 62 10.01 -32.44 30.43
N VAL A 63 9.21 -32.89 29.46
CA VAL A 63 9.02 -34.33 29.16
C VAL A 63 10.34 -34.98 28.75
N MET A 64 11.12 -34.32 27.89
CA MET A 64 12.44 -34.82 27.47
C MET A 64 13.43 -34.90 28.65
N ALA A 65 13.45 -33.89 29.52
CA ALA A 65 14.28 -33.88 30.72
C ALA A 65 13.87 -34.98 31.71
N TYR A 66 12.57 -35.21 31.87
CA TYR A 66 12.03 -36.28 32.71
C TYR A 66 12.46 -37.66 32.21
N VAL A 67 12.27 -37.95 30.91
CA VAL A 67 12.71 -39.22 30.29
C VAL A 67 14.23 -39.41 30.37
N TYR A 68 15.00 -38.32 30.31
CA TYR A 68 16.46 -38.39 30.45
C TYR A 68 16.91 -38.73 31.88
N MET A 69 16.27 -38.14 32.89
CA MET A 69 16.59 -38.35 34.31
C MET A 69 16.18 -39.74 34.78
N GLU A 70 15.04 -40.23 34.29
CA GLU A 70 14.51 -41.54 34.61
C GLU A 70 15.21 -42.63 33.79
N ARG A 71 16.54 -42.76 33.99
CA ARG A 71 17.53 -43.70 33.39
C ARG A 71 17.19 -45.20 33.59
N ILE A 72 15.92 -45.57 33.47
CA ILE A 72 15.31 -46.86 33.77
C ILE A 72 15.64 -47.93 32.71
N PHE A 73 16.04 -47.53 31.50
CA PHE A 73 16.31 -48.47 30.41
C PHE A 73 17.80 -48.84 30.27
N PRO A 74 18.12 -50.11 29.94
CA PRO A 74 19.48 -50.55 29.67
C PRO A 74 20.11 -49.72 28.55
N TYR A 75 21.42 -49.49 28.64
CA TYR A 75 22.22 -48.55 27.82
C TYR A 75 21.98 -48.64 26.30
N TRP A 76 21.56 -49.82 25.79
CA TRP A 76 21.29 -50.05 24.37
C TRP A 76 19.93 -49.53 23.86
N SER A 77 18.92 -49.37 24.73
CA SER A 77 17.55 -48.99 24.30
C SER A 77 17.24 -47.50 24.49
N VAL A 78 18.06 -46.77 25.24
CA VAL A 78 17.87 -45.35 25.56
C VAL A 78 17.76 -44.44 24.32
N PRO A 79 18.63 -44.53 23.27
CA PRO A 79 18.56 -43.58 22.16
C PRO A 79 17.32 -43.78 21.29
N VAL A 80 16.83 -45.02 21.16
CA VAL A 80 15.62 -45.34 20.38
C VAL A 80 14.38 -44.82 21.08
N CYS A 81 14.25 -44.99 22.40
CA CYS A 81 13.13 -44.43 23.13
C CYS A 81 13.10 -42.89 23.07
N LEU A 82 14.24 -42.23 23.27
CA LEU A 82 14.32 -40.76 23.27
C LEU A 82 13.93 -40.16 21.90
N THR A 83 14.42 -40.75 20.81
CA THR A 83 14.06 -40.30 19.45
C THR A 83 12.57 -40.49 19.15
N MET A 84 11.97 -41.60 19.56
CA MET A 84 10.54 -41.84 19.38
C MET A 84 9.68 -40.87 20.19
N THR A 85 10.06 -40.57 21.44
CA THR A 85 9.36 -39.57 22.27
C THR A 85 9.44 -38.18 21.66
N PHE A 86 10.60 -37.79 21.14
CA PHE A 86 10.79 -36.50 20.47
C PHE A 86 9.91 -36.37 19.21
N ILE A 87 9.92 -37.40 18.36
CA ILE A 87 9.07 -37.45 17.15
C ILE A 87 7.59 -37.38 17.53
N SER A 88 7.17 -38.14 18.53
CA SER A 88 5.78 -38.13 19.02
C SER A 88 5.35 -36.74 19.50
N CYS A 89 6.22 -36.04 20.25
CA CYS A 89 5.96 -34.66 20.70
C CYS A 89 5.80 -33.69 19.52
N ILE A 90 6.66 -33.78 18.50
CA ILE A 90 6.56 -32.93 17.31
C ILE A 90 5.24 -33.18 16.57
N ILE A 91 4.89 -34.45 16.33
CA ILE A 91 3.65 -34.82 15.64
C ILE A 91 2.44 -34.32 16.42
N MET A 92 2.45 -34.43 17.75
CA MET A 92 1.38 -33.92 18.62
C MET A 92 1.23 -32.40 18.49
N LEU A 93 2.33 -31.63 18.49
CA LEU A 93 2.28 -30.17 18.33
C LEU A 93 1.80 -29.75 16.93
N LEU A 94 2.24 -30.43 15.88
CA LEU A 94 1.82 -30.15 14.50
C LEU A 94 0.34 -30.45 14.27
N SER A 95 -0.14 -31.59 14.77
CA SER A 95 -1.55 -31.97 14.65
C SER A 95 -2.47 -31.00 15.40
N LEU A 96 -2.08 -30.56 16.60
CA LEU A 96 -2.80 -29.55 17.36
C LEU A 96 -2.85 -28.22 16.59
N LYS A 97 -1.71 -27.74 16.06
CA LYS A 97 -1.64 -26.51 15.27
C LYS A 97 -2.50 -26.58 14.01
N TRP A 98 -2.51 -27.72 13.34
CA TRP A 98 -3.35 -27.96 12.16
C TRP A 98 -4.84 -27.92 12.50
N LEU A 99 -5.25 -28.59 13.59
CA LEU A 99 -6.63 -28.60 14.06
C LEU A 99 -7.13 -27.18 14.40
N PHE A 100 -6.34 -26.40 15.12
CA PHE A 100 -6.67 -25.01 15.43
C PHE A 100 -6.80 -24.14 14.17
N SER A 101 -5.89 -24.30 13.21
CA SER A 101 -5.95 -23.59 11.92
C SER A 101 -7.23 -23.90 11.15
N LEU A 102 -7.60 -25.18 11.09
CA LEU A 102 -8.79 -25.63 10.35
C LEU A 102 -10.09 -25.14 10.99
N MET A 103 -10.19 -25.23 12.31
CA MET A 103 -11.34 -24.71 13.07
C MET A 103 -11.49 -23.19 12.88
N TYR A 104 -10.37 -22.46 12.92
CA TYR A 104 -10.39 -21.03 12.71
C TYR A 104 -10.77 -20.64 11.28
N GLY A 105 -10.20 -21.31 10.26
CA GLY A 105 -10.55 -21.05 8.87
C GLY A 105 -12.06 -21.22 8.62
N LYS A 106 -12.69 -22.24 9.21
CA LYS A 106 -14.14 -22.42 9.17
C LYS A 106 -14.89 -21.27 9.84
N TYR A 107 -14.49 -20.86 11.04
CA TYR A 107 -15.10 -19.73 11.74
C TYR A 107 -15.00 -18.42 10.94
N GLN A 108 -13.82 -18.13 10.38
CA GLN A 108 -13.57 -16.93 9.58
C GLN A 108 -14.42 -16.91 8.31
N THR A 109 -14.54 -18.03 7.60
CA THR A 109 -15.39 -18.11 6.40
C THR A 109 -16.87 -17.85 6.72
N TYR A 110 -17.37 -18.31 7.87
CA TYR A 110 -18.75 -18.02 8.29
C TYR A 110 -18.97 -16.52 8.53
N GLN A 111 -18.05 -15.87 9.24
CA GLN A 111 -18.13 -14.44 9.51
C GLN A 111 -17.99 -13.60 8.23
N ASN A 112 -17.07 -13.98 7.32
CA ASN A 112 -16.93 -13.33 6.01
C ASN A 112 -18.21 -13.44 5.17
N LYS A 113 -18.89 -14.59 5.21
CA LYS A 113 -20.20 -14.75 4.54
C LYS A 113 -21.25 -13.81 5.14
N LYS A 114 -21.28 -13.65 6.47
CA LYS A 114 -22.20 -12.71 7.13
C LYS A 114 -21.90 -11.25 6.75
N LEU A 115 -20.63 -10.87 6.74
CA LEU A 115 -20.17 -9.56 6.31
C LEU A 115 -20.57 -9.26 4.86
N ASN A 116 -20.33 -10.21 3.95
CA ASN A 116 -20.69 -10.05 2.54
C ASN A 116 -22.21 -9.93 2.34
N LYS A 117 -23.01 -10.66 3.13
CA LYS A 117 -24.48 -10.50 3.13
C LYS A 117 -24.89 -9.09 3.58
N LEU A 118 -24.29 -8.56 4.64
CA LEU A 118 -24.57 -7.19 5.10
C LEU A 118 -24.18 -6.15 4.03
N LYS A 119 -23.02 -6.29 3.39
CA LYS A 119 -22.59 -5.43 2.28
C LYS A 119 -23.54 -5.51 1.09
N ALA A 120 -24.03 -6.70 0.74
CA ALA A 120 -25.03 -6.87 -0.30
C ALA A 120 -26.38 -6.21 0.05
N ILE A 121 -26.82 -6.31 1.31
CA ILE A 121 -28.03 -5.62 1.79
C ILE A 121 -27.84 -4.10 1.73
N HIS A 122 -26.69 -3.60 2.16
CA HIS A 122 -26.34 -2.18 2.06
C HIS A 122 -26.42 -1.69 0.61
N GLN A 123 -25.78 -2.40 -0.32
CA GLN A 123 -25.80 -2.04 -1.75
C GLN A 123 -27.22 -2.10 -2.32
N LYS A 124 -28.01 -3.10 -1.93
CA LYS A 124 -29.40 -3.24 -2.36
C LYS A 124 -30.24 -2.05 -1.90
N LYS A 125 -30.16 -1.65 -0.62
CA LYS A 125 -30.90 -0.49 -0.09
C LYS A 125 -30.46 0.82 -0.73
N LEU A 126 -29.17 0.97 -1.02
CA LEU A 126 -28.64 2.14 -1.72
C LEU A 126 -29.17 2.24 -3.16
N ASN A 127 -29.25 1.12 -3.87
CA ASN A 127 -29.84 1.06 -5.21
C ASN A 127 -31.36 1.30 -5.19
N GLU A 128 -32.05 0.81 -4.16
CA GLU A 128 -33.48 1.06 -3.95
C GLU A 128 -33.76 2.54 -3.70
N LEU A 129 -32.97 3.19 -2.82
CA LEU A 129 -33.02 4.64 -2.61
C LEU A 129 -32.78 5.41 -3.91
N LYS A 130 -31.75 5.06 -4.69
CA LYS A 130 -31.47 5.69 -5.99
C LYS A 130 -32.62 5.57 -6.98
N LYS A 131 -33.31 4.41 -6.96
CA LYS A 131 -34.48 4.16 -7.80
C LYS A 131 -35.67 5.01 -7.35
N GLU A 132 -35.95 5.06 -6.04
CA GLU A 132 -37.06 5.86 -5.51
C GLU A 132 -36.86 7.36 -5.68
N THR A 133 -35.63 7.85 -5.62
CA THR A 133 -35.33 9.28 -5.80
C THR A 133 -35.14 9.67 -7.27
N ASN A 134 -35.40 8.77 -8.22
CA ASN A 134 -35.09 8.96 -9.65
C ASN A 134 -33.69 9.58 -9.85
N PHE A 135 -32.71 9.09 -9.09
CA PHE A 135 -31.38 9.70 -9.03
C PHE A 135 -30.72 9.67 -10.41
N HIS A 136 -30.85 8.55 -11.12
CA HIS A 136 -30.25 8.39 -12.44
C HIS A 136 -30.88 9.29 -13.49
N GLU A 137 -32.22 9.40 -13.49
CA GLU A 137 -32.93 10.30 -14.41
C GLU A 137 -32.54 11.75 -14.14
N THR A 138 -32.63 12.19 -12.87
CA THR A 138 -32.27 13.55 -12.46
C THR A 138 -30.80 13.85 -12.72
N ASN A 139 -29.89 12.93 -12.40
CA ASN A 139 -28.46 13.11 -12.65
C ASN A 139 -28.15 13.16 -14.16
N SER A 140 -28.83 12.36 -14.98
CA SER A 140 -28.66 12.40 -16.44
C SER A 140 -29.17 13.72 -17.04
N ILE A 141 -30.27 14.26 -16.51
CA ILE A 141 -30.81 15.57 -16.89
C ILE A 141 -29.84 16.67 -16.48
N ILE A 142 -29.41 16.69 -15.21
CA ILE A 142 -28.43 17.65 -14.71
C ILE A 142 -27.15 17.60 -15.54
N GLN A 143 -26.64 16.41 -15.87
CA GLN A 143 -25.45 16.28 -16.71
C GLN A 143 -25.67 16.85 -18.11
N ARG A 144 -26.80 16.56 -18.76
CA ARG A 144 -27.12 17.13 -20.08
C ARG A 144 -27.22 18.66 -20.06
N PHE A 145 -27.86 19.23 -19.03
CA PHE A 145 -28.04 20.68 -18.92
C PHE A 145 -26.83 21.42 -18.34
N SER A 146 -26.00 20.74 -17.53
CA SER A 146 -24.77 21.29 -16.95
C SER A 146 -23.61 21.26 -17.93
N SER A 147 -23.60 20.33 -18.90
CA SER A 147 -22.51 20.18 -19.87
C SER A 147 -22.75 20.91 -21.20
N GLY A 148 -23.95 21.43 -21.45
CA GLY A 148 -24.30 22.01 -22.76
C GLY A 148 -24.42 20.94 -23.85
N GLU A 149 -25.22 21.24 -24.88
CA GLU A 149 -25.73 20.29 -25.88
C GLU A 149 -24.63 19.51 -26.65
N ASP A 150 -23.38 19.98 -26.67
CA ASP A 150 -22.29 19.41 -27.48
C ASP A 150 -21.09 18.83 -26.69
N GLN A 151 -21.01 18.98 -25.36
CA GLN A 151 -19.81 18.54 -24.60
C GLN A 151 -19.99 17.26 -23.81
N SER A 152 -21.19 16.68 -23.75
CA SER A 152 -21.44 15.50 -22.90
C SER A 152 -20.87 14.20 -23.45
N GLU A 153 -20.89 14.01 -24.77
CA GLU A 153 -20.21 12.88 -25.43
C GLU A 153 -18.70 13.04 -25.33
N ASP A 154 -18.16 14.23 -25.64
CA ASP A 154 -16.73 14.51 -25.53
C ASP A 154 -16.21 14.43 -24.10
N ALA A 155 -16.96 14.92 -23.10
CA ALA A 155 -16.56 14.81 -21.69
C ALA A 155 -16.66 13.38 -21.17
N MET A 156 -17.64 12.59 -21.61
CA MET A 156 -17.73 11.18 -21.23
C MET A 156 -16.60 10.37 -21.88
N ILE A 157 -16.25 10.65 -23.13
CA ILE A 157 -15.12 10.04 -23.82
C ILE A 157 -13.79 10.45 -23.16
N LEU A 158 -13.60 11.73 -22.85
CA LEU A 158 -12.42 12.24 -22.16
C LEU A 158 -12.26 11.64 -20.75
N VAL A 159 -13.36 11.47 -20.01
CA VAL A 159 -13.32 10.85 -18.67
C VAL A 159 -13.02 9.36 -18.76
N ASP A 160 -13.56 8.65 -19.76
CA ASP A 160 -13.27 7.22 -19.95
C ASP A 160 -11.81 7.01 -20.41
N ASP A 161 -11.30 7.89 -21.27
CA ASP A 161 -9.90 7.90 -21.70
C ASP A 161 -8.94 8.25 -20.56
N GLU A 162 -9.24 9.26 -19.74
CA GLU A 162 -8.46 9.59 -18.54
C GLU A 162 -8.50 8.46 -17.51
N LEU A 163 -9.67 7.82 -17.32
CA LEU A 163 -9.79 6.63 -16.46
C LEU A 163 -8.88 5.52 -16.95
N LYS A 164 -8.92 5.23 -18.26
CA LYS A 164 -8.16 4.16 -18.89
C LYS A 164 -6.66 4.40 -18.79
N GLU A 165 -6.22 5.64 -18.97
CA GLU A 165 -4.83 6.04 -18.75
C GLU A 165 -4.42 5.80 -17.29
N LYS A 166 -5.23 6.23 -16.32
CA LYS A 166 -4.96 6.00 -14.88
C LYS A 166 -4.94 4.53 -14.50
N TYR A 167 -5.81 3.71 -15.08
CA TYR A 167 -5.76 2.25 -14.88
C TYR A 167 -4.49 1.63 -15.45
N SER A 168 -4.03 2.09 -16.61
CA SER A 168 -2.79 1.61 -17.21
C SER A 168 -1.56 1.98 -16.38
N GLU A 169 -1.55 3.20 -15.82
CA GLU A 169 -0.50 3.69 -14.93
C GLU A 169 -0.41 2.86 -13.64
N LEU A 170 -1.56 2.58 -13.01
CA LEU A 170 -1.63 1.71 -11.84
C LEU A 170 -1.17 0.28 -12.14
N GLN A 171 -1.52 -0.26 -13.31
CA GLN A 171 -1.08 -1.59 -13.72
C GLN A 171 0.44 -1.63 -13.94
N ASN A 172 1.02 -0.57 -14.49
CA ASN A 172 2.47 -0.43 -14.66
C ASN A 172 3.20 -0.39 -13.31
N LEU A 173 2.71 0.41 -12.34
CA LEU A 173 3.27 0.47 -10.99
C LEU A 173 3.19 -0.89 -10.27
N LYS A 174 2.11 -1.64 -10.48
CA LYS A 174 1.94 -2.99 -9.95
C LYS A 174 2.97 -3.96 -10.53
N ASN A 175 3.14 -3.97 -11.85
CA ASN A 175 4.13 -4.82 -12.53
C ASN A 175 5.57 -4.47 -12.08
N GLU A 176 5.85 -3.18 -11.88
CA GLU A 176 7.13 -2.70 -11.38
C GLU A 176 7.41 -3.21 -9.94
N LEU A 177 6.41 -3.17 -9.06
CA LEU A 177 6.52 -3.74 -7.70
C LEU A 177 6.76 -5.25 -7.72
N GLU A 178 6.08 -6.00 -8.60
CA GLU A 178 6.30 -7.45 -8.74
C GLU A 178 7.74 -7.75 -9.18
N SER A 179 8.28 -6.95 -10.10
CA SER A 179 9.67 -7.09 -10.56
C SER A 179 10.69 -6.76 -9.46
N LEU A 180 10.44 -5.73 -8.64
CA LEU A 180 11.30 -5.38 -7.50
C LEU A 180 11.28 -6.48 -6.43
N LYS A 181 10.09 -7.03 -6.14
CA LYS A 181 9.95 -8.15 -5.20
C LYS A 181 10.68 -9.41 -5.67
N GLN A 182 10.68 -9.68 -6.98
CA GLN A 182 11.41 -10.81 -7.55
C GLN A 182 12.93 -10.62 -7.46
N LYS A 183 13.43 -9.39 -7.74
CA LYS A 183 14.84 -9.02 -7.56
C LYS A 183 15.29 -9.10 -6.10
N GLU A 184 14.42 -8.72 -5.16
CA GLU A 184 14.71 -8.79 -3.72
C GLU A 184 15.05 -10.21 -3.26
N ASN A 185 14.29 -11.19 -3.75
CA ASN A 185 14.47 -12.59 -3.39
C ASN A 185 15.73 -13.23 -4.02
N GLN A 186 16.28 -12.64 -5.08
CA GLN A 186 17.39 -13.24 -5.84
C GLN A 186 18.76 -12.65 -5.50
N THR A 187 18.87 -11.34 -5.32
CA THR A 187 20.18 -10.66 -5.20
C THR A 187 20.30 -9.71 -4.01
N GLY A 188 19.23 -9.53 -3.22
CA GLY A 188 19.15 -8.46 -2.23
C GLY A 188 18.99 -7.10 -2.92
N LEU A 189 18.08 -6.26 -2.40
CA LEU A 189 17.78 -4.96 -3.03
C LEU A 189 18.61 -3.82 -2.44
N ASN A 190 19.10 -2.93 -3.30
CA ASN A 190 19.62 -1.64 -2.87
C ASN A 190 18.48 -0.74 -2.35
N LYS A 191 18.70 -0.09 -1.21
CA LYS A 191 17.71 0.76 -0.54
C LYS A 191 17.26 1.92 -1.45
N ASP A 192 18.19 2.45 -2.24
CA ASP A 192 17.94 3.60 -3.13
C ASP A 192 16.92 3.29 -4.24
N GLU A 193 16.89 2.05 -4.77
CA GLU A 193 15.90 1.66 -5.79
C GLU A 193 14.47 1.57 -5.22
N LYS A 194 14.34 1.19 -3.95
CA LYS A 194 13.03 1.17 -3.26
C LYS A 194 12.53 2.59 -3.04
N ASP A 195 13.41 3.48 -2.59
CA ASP A 195 13.06 4.86 -2.27
C ASP A 195 12.60 5.60 -3.54
N VAL A 196 13.28 5.42 -4.68
CA VAL A 196 12.87 5.98 -5.98
C VAL A 196 11.50 5.46 -6.44
N TRP A 197 11.24 4.15 -6.29
CA TRP A 197 9.94 3.58 -6.63
C TRP A 197 8.82 4.11 -5.71
N PHE A 198 9.09 4.25 -4.41
CA PHE A 198 8.14 4.82 -3.45
C PHE A 198 7.81 6.28 -3.79
N ASP A 199 8.80 7.11 -4.10
CA ASP A 199 8.59 8.50 -4.48
C ASP A 199 7.74 8.62 -5.75
N LYS A 200 7.96 7.74 -6.73
CA LYS A 200 7.13 7.65 -7.94
C LYS A 200 5.68 7.32 -7.62
N VAL A 201 5.42 6.35 -6.75
CA VAL A 201 4.06 5.98 -6.32
C VAL A 201 3.39 7.11 -5.56
N ILE A 202 4.12 7.79 -4.66
CA ILE A 202 3.62 8.95 -3.93
C ILE A 202 3.28 10.10 -4.89
N GLY A 203 4.12 10.35 -5.90
CA GLY A 203 3.85 11.34 -6.95
C GLY A 203 2.55 11.08 -7.70
N VAL A 204 2.32 9.83 -8.11
CA VAL A 204 1.09 9.42 -8.81
C VAL A 204 -0.14 9.50 -7.90
N LEU A 205 -0.04 9.03 -6.65
CA LEU A 205 -1.13 9.10 -5.67
C LEU A 205 -1.47 10.53 -5.23
N ALA A 206 -0.49 11.42 -5.24
CA ALA A 206 -0.67 12.85 -4.96
C ALA A 206 -1.23 13.63 -6.15
N GLY A 207 -1.47 12.99 -7.31
CA GLY A 207 -1.99 13.65 -8.51
C GLY A 207 -0.95 14.48 -9.27
N GLY A 208 0.33 14.25 -9.02
CA GLY A 208 1.43 14.93 -9.70
C GLY A 208 1.68 14.32 -11.08
N ASN A 209 0.90 14.74 -12.08
CA ASN A 209 1.22 14.43 -13.47
C ASN A 209 2.53 15.16 -13.87
N ASN A 210 3.56 14.35 -14.14
CA ASN A 210 4.86 14.71 -14.74
C ASN A 210 5.89 15.37 -13.81
N LEU A 211 6.89 14.58 -13.41
CA LEU A 211 8.16 15.09 -12.83
C LEU A 211 8.89 16.03 -13.81
N ASP A 212 8.59 15.95 -15.10
CA ASP A 212 9.13 16.82 -16.15
C ASP A 212 8.55 18.25 -16.12
N ASN A 213 7.51 18.52 -15.33
CA ASN A 213 6.92 19.86 -15.17
C ASN A 213 7.29 20.51 -13.83
N LEU A 214 8.24 19.96 -13.06
CA LEU A 214 8.63 20.59 -11.80
C LEU A 214 9.22 21.99 -12.04
N PRO A 215 8.68 23.03 -11.36
CA PRO A 215 9.22 24.38 -11.45
C PRO A 215 10.63 24.42 -10.83
N LYS A 216 11.67 24.60 -11.66
CA LYS A 216 13.06 24.76 -11.20
C LYS A 216 13.38 26.22 -10.95
N PRO A 217 13.94 26.61 -9.79
CA PRO A 217 14.28 28.00 -9.52
C PRO A 217 15.31 28.53 -10.51
N ILE A 218 15.08 29.73 -11.04
CA ILE A 218 16.04 30.42 -11.91
C ILE A 218 17.08 31.11 -11.03
N VAL A 219 18.31 30.59 -11.07
CA VAL A 219 19.47 31.21 -10.41
C VAL A 219 20.32 31.87 -11.47
N CYS A 220 20.64 33.15 -11.28
CA CYS A 220 21.48 33.86 -12.23
C CYS A 220 22.93 33.32 -12.17
N PRO A 221 23.55 32.94 -13.30
CA PRO A 221 24.93 32.42 -13.30
C PRO A 221 25.95 33.48 -12.89
N ASN A 222 25.69 34.75 -13.19
CA ASN A 222 26.62 35.85 -12.94
C ASN A 222 26.61 36.30 -11.46
N CYS A 223 25.44 36.53 -10.87
CA CYS A 223 25.34 37.03 -9.50
C CYS A 223 24.98 35.97 -8.45
N LYS A 224 24.66 34.73 -8.87
CA LYS A 224 24.21 33.61 -8.02
C LYS A 224 23.01 33.91 -7.12
N LYS A 225 22.35 35.05 -7.29
CA LYS A 225 21.15 35.43 -6.55
C LYS A 225 19.93 34.76 -7.17
N TYR A 226 19.05 34.28 -6.29
CA TYR A 226 17.75 33.74 -6.66
C TYR A 226 16.80 34.88 -7.03
N SER A 227 16.14 34.76 -8.18
CA SER A 227 15.25 35.81 -8.70
C SER A 227 13.80 35.70 -8.24
N GLY A 228 13.44 34.67 -7.48
CA GLY A 228 12.04 34.39 -7.13
C GLY A 228 11.21 33.82 -8.29
N ALA A 229 11.81 33.63 -9.46
CA ALA A 229 11.16 33.07 -10.64
C ALA A 229 11.52 31.58 -10.82
N TYR A 230 10.60 30.85 -11.44
CA TYR A 230 10.75 29.42 -11.71
C TYR A 230 10.66 29.14 -13.22
N ARG A 231 11.47 28.20 -13.69
CA ARG A 231 11.49 27.66 -15.05
C ARG A 231 10.65 26.38 -15.10
N ILE A 232 9.82 26.28 -16.12
CA ILE A 232 9.20 25.02 -16.54
C ILE A 232 10.15 24.36 -17.53
N ILE A 233 10.48 23.09 -17.29
CA ILE A 233 11.40 22.32 -18.15
C ILE A 233 10.72 22.10 -19.51
N GLY A 234 11.46 22.25 -20.61
CA GLY A 234 10.94 22.05 -21.98
C GLY A 234 10.41 23.30 -22.71
N LYS A 235 10.43 24.49 -22.10
CA LYS A 235 10.10 25.77 -22.79
C LYS A 235 11.31 26.71 -22.87
N PRO A 236 11.50 27.44 -23.99
CA PRO A 236 12.57 28.43 -24.12
C PRO A 236 12.34 29.56 -23.12
N LEU A 237 13.41 29.93 -22.40
CA LEU A 237 13.37 30.98 -21.40
C LEU A 237 14.27 32.14 -21.83
N LEU A 238 13.66 33.31 -22.01
CA LEU A 238 14.35 34.59 -22.08
C LEU A 238 14.20 35.28 -20.72
N PHE A 239 15.25 35.26 -19.91
CA PHE A 239 15.24 35.82 -18.57
C PHE A 239 16.31 36.91 -18.41
N ILE A 240 15.93 38.06 -17.86
CA ILE A 240 16.86 39.15 -17.53
C ILE A 240 16.92 39.26 -16.00
N CYS A 241 18.12 39.10 -15.44
CA CYS A 241 18.29 39.17 -13.99
C CYS A 241 18.02 40.59 -13.47
N PRO A 242 17.16 40.78 -12.43
CA PRO A 242 16.87 42.10 -11.90
C PRO A 242 18.04 42.73 -11.12
N TYR A 243 18.98 41.91 -10.65
CA TYR A 243 20.10 42.38 -9.81
C TYR A 243 21.33 42.79 -10.61
N CYS A 244 21.60 42.16 -11.75
CA CYS A 244 22.81 42.42 -12.55
C CYS A 244 22.54 42.59 -14.05
N GLN A 245 21.27 42.60 -14.48
CA GLN A 245 20.83 42.78 -15.87
C GLN A 245 21.40 41.76 -16.88
N TYR A 246 21.96 40.65 -16.39
CA TYR A 246 22.48 39.58 -17.23
C TYR A 246 21.33 38.85 -17.94
N LYS A 247 21.45 38.69 -19.27
CA LYS A 247 20.44 38.05 -20.12
C LYS A 247 20.77 36.57 -20.28
N ILE A 248 19.83 35.72 -19.87
CA ILE A 248 19.83 34.28 -20.12
C ILE A 248 18.92 34.06 -21.33
N GLY A 249 19.50 33.62 -22.45
CA GLY A 249 18.74 33.19 -23.63
C GLY A 249 19.27 31.85 -24.10
N GLU A 250 18.44 30.80 -24.00
CA GLU A 250 18.66 29.54 -24.70
C GLU A 250 18.03 29.68 -26.09
N ASN A 251 18.85 29.93 -27.12
CA ASN A 251 18.52 29.47 -28.46
C ASN A 251 19.21 28.11 -28.60
N THR A 252 18.41 27.05 -28.58
CA THR A 252 18.70 25.67 -29.00
C THR A 252 20.07 25.12 -28.60
N ASP A 253 20.10 24.26 -27.58
CA ASP A 253 20.67 22.91 -27.71
C ASP A 253 20.53 22.14 -26.38
N LEU A 254 20.05 20.91 -26.53
CA LEU A 254 20.02 19.89 -25.49
C LEU A 254 21.44 19.64 -25.00
N VAL A 255 21.79 20.12 -23.80
CA VAL A 255 22.97 19.63 -23.07
C VAL A 255 22.49 18.94 -21.81
N GLN A 256 22.33 17.62 -21.93
CA GLN A 256 22.42 16.71 -20.80
C GLN A 256 23.81 16.88 -20.16
N PRO A 257 23.94 16.90 -18.82
CA PRO A 257 25.25 16.76 -18.21
C PRO A 257 25.66 15.29 -18.30
N SER A 258 26.54 14.97 -19.25
CA SER A 258 27.40 13.80 -19.18
C SER A 258 28.51 14.07 -18.16
N GLU A 259 28.43 13.46 -16.98
CA GLU A 259 29.59 13.26 -16.12
C GLU A 259 30.42 12.10 -16.67
N GLN A 260 31.61 12.38 -17.22
CA GLN A 260 32.84 11.64 -16.92
C GLN A 260 34.07 12.25 -17.63
N GLN A 261 35.10 12.50 -16.81
CA GLN A 261 36.55 12.43 -17.07
C GLN A 261 37.19 13.32 -18.16
N ASN A 262 38.18 14.13 -17.75
CA ASN A 262 39.59 13.81 -18.02
C ASN A 262 40.58 14.83 -17.43
N ASP A 263 41.50 14.31 -16.62
CA ASP A 263 42.96 14.36 -16.80
C ASP A 263 43.71 15.68 -17.09
N THR A 264 44.68 15.92 -16.20
CA THR A 264 46.10 16.13 -16.51
C THR A 264 46.49 17.36 -17.33
N LYS A 265 47.18 18.31 -16.69
CA LYS A 265 48.13 19.20 -17.37
C LYS A 265 49.45 19.31 -16.61
N LYS A 266 50.51 18.87 -17.29
CA LYS A 266 51.94 19.01 -16.98
C LYS A 266 52.38 20.48 -17.10
N GLU A 267 53.34 20.89 -16.26
CA GLU A 267 54.55 21.68 -16.58
C GLU A 267 55.34 21.86 -15.27
N SER A 268 56.39 21.06 -15.04
CA SER A 268 57.82 21.37 -15.28
C SER A 268 58.42 22.41 -14.33
N LEU A 269 59.28 21.96 -13.41
CA LEU A 269 60.50 22.68 -13.06
C LEU A 269 61.59 21.71 -12.58
N ILE A 270 62.80 21.96 -13.05
CA ILE A 270 64.05 21.20 -12.91
C ILE A 270 64.83 21.70 -11.67
N GLU A 271 65.74 20.85 -11.19
CA GLU A 271 66.93 21.16 -10.34
C GLU A 271 66.73 21.45 -8.85
N ASN A 272 67.15 20.49 -7.99
CA ASN A 272 68.53 20.45 -7.48
C ASN A 272 68.72 19.28 -6.49
N GLN A 273 69.74 18.46 -6.74
CA GLN A 273 70.45 17.67 -5.71
C GLN A 273 71.23 18.66 -4.81
N PRO A 274 71.59 18.33 -3.54
CA PRO A 274 72.67 17.37 -3.30
C PRO A 274 72.70 16.58 -1.95
N ILE A 275 73.36 15.41 -2.01
CA ILE A 275 74.48 14.93 -1.16
C ILE A 275 74.27 14.54 0.33
N GLU A 276 74.74 13.32 0.64
CA GLU A 276 75.29 12.74 1.91
C GLU A 276 74.38 12.69 3.16
N LYS A 277 74.29 11.60 3.91
CA LYS A 277 75.26 10.56 4.30
C LYS A 277 74.51 9.30 4.75
#